data_AF-A0A8H5ZZG7-F1
#
_entry.id   AF-A0A8H5ZZG7-F1
#
_cell.length_a   1.000
_cell.length_b   1.000
_cell.length_c   1.000
_cell.angle_alpha   90.00
_cell.angle_beta   90.00
_cell.angle_gamma   90.00
#
_symmetry.space_group_name_H-M   'P 1'
#
loop_
_entity.id
_entity.type
_entity.pdbx_description
1 polymer ?
#
loop_
_entity_poly.entity_id
_entity_poly.type
_entity_poly.pdbx_seq_one_letter_code
_entity_poly.pdbx_strand_id
1 'polypeptide(L)'
;MGMLLGALGQPIGSCVQIWRRYTWHLIVVYLVLLGVVFLTLVSKLNGEDPISVRDKTHGPYEPLPLTLSKALVLAKIREENVSWIDDLQPQWRPYIYTADNEPGYYPVPENKGREGMAYLTHIIDNYDDLTDIIVFMHASGTQWHNDVGGTNSSYLLTKLHLDVVKQRGYTNLRCQRRPGCPIAVRPLDPGYTSSSNIVYRNFTTIYTQLFNTSLEQVPAEIGGICCGQFALSRERIHQRPRNEYVRMRDWALSTSLDNFTVGSVFEMLWHMVFLEGPVS
;
A
#
# COMPACT_ATOMS: atom_id res chain seq x y z
N MET A 1 -12.68 11.14 -99.52
CA MET A 1 -13.96 11.07 -98.80
C MET A 1 -13.65 10.51 -97.41
N GLY A 2 -13.26 11.40 -96.50
CA GLY A 2 -12.74 11.02 -95.18
C GLY A 2 -13.83 11.12 -94.12
N MET A 3 -14.06 10.04 -93.40
CA MET A 3 -14.85 10.06 -92.17
C MET A 3 -14.03 9.42 -91.06
N LEU A 4 -13.72 10.23 -90.05
CA LEU A 4 -13.60 9.77 -88.67
C LEU A 4 -14.85 8.95 -88.34
N LEU A 5 -14.68 7.77 -87.77
CA LEU A 5 -15.59 7.16 -86.79
C LEU A 5 -14.99 5.86 -86.27
N GLY A 6 -14.93 5.74 -84.94
CA GLY A 6 -14.97 4.44 -84.26
C GLY A 6 -13.68 3.99 -83.60
N ALA A 7 -13.51 4.35 -82.33
CA ALA A 7 -13.20 3.38 -81.26
C ALA A 7 -13.13 4.13 -79.92
N LEU A 8 -14.03 3.81 -78.99
CA LEU A 8 -13.81 3.63 -77.55
C LEU A 8 -15.15 3.70 -76.81
N GLY A 9 -15.86 2.58 -76.83
CA GLY A 9 -16.98 2.29 -75.93
C GLY A 9 -16.91 0.83 -75.54
N GLN A 10 -16.42 0.53 -74.34
CA GLN A 10 -16.46 -0.80 -73.71
C GLN A 10 -16.90 -0.63 -72.24
N PRO A 11 -17.74 -1.54 -71.71
CA PRO A 11 -18.49 -1.31 -70.47
C PRO A 11 -17.70 -1.68 -69.22
N ILE A 12 -17.77 -0.81 -68.21
CA ILE A 12 -17.33 -1.08 -66.83
C ILE A 12 -18.43 -1.94 -66.18
N GLY A 13 -18.25 -3.26 -66.08
CA GLY A 13 -19.33 -4.09 -65.50
C GLY A 13 -18.96 -5.53 -65.21
N SER A 14 -18.42 -5.78 -64.01
CA SER A 14 -18.57 -7.03 -63.22
C SER A 14 -17.68 -6.99 -61.97
N CYS A 15 -16.39 -6.64 -62.15
CA CYS A 15 -15.39 -6.71 -61.07
C CYS A 15 -15.62 -5.67 -59.94
N VAL A 16 -16.07 -4.45 -60.29
CA VAL A 16 -16.34 -3.36 -59.34
C VAL A 16 -17.56 -3.65 -58.45
N GLN A 17 -18.57 -4.35 -58.97
CA GLN A 17 -19.77 -4.71 -58.18
C GLN A 17 -19.47 -5.81 -57.17
N ILE A 18 -18.60 -6.76 -57.50
CA ILE A 18 -18.16 -7.82 -56.58
C ILE A 18 -17.34 -7.23 -55.43
N TRP A 19 -16.37 -6.36 -55.73
CA TRP A 19 -15.56 -5.67 -54.71
C TRP A 19 -16.40 -4.79 -53.77
N ARG A 20 -17.42 -4.12 -54.31
CA ARG A 20 -18.36 -3.30 -53.53
C ARG A 20 -19.24 -4.13 -52.60
N ARG A 21 -19.57 -5.36 -52.99
CA ARG A 21 -20.36 -6.29 -52.17
C ARG A 21 -19.54 -6.88 -51.03
N TYR A 22 -18.28 -7.28 -51.29
CA TYR A 22 -17.37 -7.77 -50.25
C TYR A 22 -16.99 -6.70 -49.22
N THR A 23 -16.74 -5.47 -49.67
CA THR A 23 -16.47 -4.33 -48.76
C THR A 23 -17.67 -3.99 -47.89
N TRP A 24 -18.90 -4.04 -48.44
CA TRP A 24 -20.12 -3.90 -47.65
C TRP A 24 -20.27 -4.99 -46.58
N HIS A 25 -19.99 -6.25 -46.91
CA HIS A 25 -20.04 -7.33 -45.93
C HIS A 25 -18.99 -7.16 -44.83
N LEU A 26 -17.77 -6.72 -45.15
CA LEU A 26 -16.73 -6.43 -44.16
C LEU A 26 -17.09 -5.26 -43.24
N ILE A 27 -17.69 -4.19 -43.78
CA ILE A 27 -18.16 -3.05 -42.98
C ILE A 27 -19.28 -3.48 -42.04
N VAL A 28 -20.24 -4.28 -42.51
CA VAL A 28 -21.33 -4.80 -41.67
C VAL A 28 -20.78 -5.67 -40.55
N VAL A 29 -19.84 -6.58 -40.84
CA VAL A 29 -19.20 -7.42 -39.81
C VAL A 29 -18.44 -6.55 -38.79
N TYR A 30 -17.70 -5.54 -39.24
CA TYR A 30 -16.99 -4.62 -38.35
C TYR A 30 -17.94 -3.85 -37.42
N LEU A 31 -19.05 -3.33 -37.94
CA LEU A 31 -20.06 -2.62 -37.14
C LEU A 31 -20.74 -3.53 -36.12
N VAL A 32 -21.02 -4.79 -36.48
CA VAL A 32 -21.57 -5.79 -35.54
C VAL A 32 -20.58 -6.08 -34.41
N LEU A 33 -19.29 -6.28 -34.73
CA LEU A 33 -18.26 -6.52 -33.73
C LEU A 33 -18.10 -5.31 -32.78
N LEU A 34 -18.11 -4.10 -33.31
CA LEU A 34 -18.12 -2.86 -32.51
C LEU A 34 -19.33 -2.79 -31.57
N GLY A 35 -20.51 -3.15 -32.07
CA GLY A 35 -21.73 -3.22 -31.26
C GLY A 35 -21.63 -4.21 -30.11
N VAL A 36 -21.07 -5.41 -30.35
CA VAL A 36 -20.86 -6.43 -29.31
C VAL A 36 -19.84 -5.98 -28.27
N VAL A 37 -18.74 -5.36 -28.69
CA VAL A 37 -17.74 -4.79 -27.77
C VAL A 37 -18.35 -3.67 -26.93
N PHE A 38 -19.14 -2.77 -27.53
CA PHE A 38 -19.82 -1.71 -26.81
C PHE A 38 -20.83 -2.26 -25.80
N LEU A 39 -21.65 -3.24 -26.18
CA LEU A 39 -22.63 -3.87 -25.29
C LEU A 39 -21.96 -4.62 -24.12
N THR A 40 -20.83 -5.30 -24.37
CA THR A 40 -20.08 -5.97 -23.30
C THR A 40 -19.40 -4.98 -22.35
N LEU A 41 -18.93 -3.84 -22.84
CA LEU A 41 -18.43 -2.73 -22.02
C LEU A 41 -19.54 -2.12 -21.16
N VAL A 42 -20.71 -1.82 -21.75
CA VAL A 42 -21.86 -1.27 -21.02
C VAL A 42 -22.38 -2.28 -19.99
N SER A 43 -22.44 -3.57 -20.33
CA SER A 43 -22.83 -4.63 -19.39
C SER A 43 -21.83 -4.80 -18.24
N LYS A 44 -20.52 -4.56 -18.46
CA LYS A 44 -19.52 -4.57 -17.39
C LYS A 44 -19.59 -3.32 -16.51
N LEU A 45 -19.89 -2.16 -17.09
CA LEU A 45 -20.06 -0.90 -16.35
C LEU A 45 -21.36 -0.89 -15.53
N ASN A 46 -22.40 -1.55 -16.00
CA ASN A 46 -23.69 -1.66 -15.33
C ASN A 46 -23.80 -2.91 -14.43
N GLY A 47 -22.80 -3.80 -14.45
CA GLY A 47 -22.82 -5.11 -13.79
C GLY A 47 -22.08 -5.17 -12.45
N GLU A 48 -21.69 -4.02 -11.88
CA GLU A 48 -21.26 -3.98 -10.48
C GLU A 48 -22.50 -3.99 -9.58
N ASP A 49 -22.95 -5.19 -9.20
CA ASP A 49 -23.86 -5.34 -8.06
C ASP A 49 -23.20 -4.69 -6.83
N PRO A 50 -23.89 -3.79 -6.11
CA PRO A 50 -23.33 -3.24 -4.88
C PRO A 50 -23.12 -4.39 -3.90
N ILE A 51 -21.86 -4.66 -3.58
CA ILE A 51 -21.48 -5.56 -2.49
C ILE A 51 -22.23 -5.08 -1.25
N SER A 52 -23.15 -5.91 -0.75
CA SER A 52 -23.83 -5.69 0.52
C SER A 52 -22.76 -5.74 1.62
N VAL A 53 -22.20 -4.57 1.94
CA VAL A 53 -21.49 -4.37 3.20
C VAL A 53 -22.56 -4.52 4.26
N ARG A 54 -22.50 -5.64 4.98
CA ARG A 54 -23.30 -5.87 6.17
C ARG A 54 -22.89 -4.81 7.20
N ASP A 55 -23.63 -3.71 7.21
CA ASP A 55 -23.46 -2.62 8.15
C ASP A 55 -23.67 -3.19 9.56
N LYS A 56 -22.59 -3.34 10.31
CA LYS A 56 -22.68 -3.63 11.73
C LYS A 56 -23.16 -2.34 12.36
N THR A 57 -24.46 -2.28 12.66
CA THR A 57 -25.07 -1.19 13.41
C THR A 57 -24.34 -1.05 14.75
N HIS A 58 -23.41 -0.11 14.82
CA HIS A 58 -22.78 0.29 16.07
C HIS A 58 -23.77 1.15 16.85
N GLY A 59 -23.96 0.82 18.13
CA GLY A 59 -24.87 1.51 19.04
C GLY A 59 -24.57 3.01 19.21
N PRO A 60 -25.45 3.76 19.90
CA PRO A 60 -25.32 5.20 20.06
C PRO A 60 -23.97 5.58 20.68
N TYR A 61 -23.27 6.45 19.96
CA TYR A 61 -21.92 6.97 20.24
C TYR A 61 -21.88 7.67 21.60
N GLU A 62 -21.08 7.15 22.53
CA GLU A 62 -20.57 7.96 23.62
C GLU A 62 -19.42 8.82 23.07
N PRO A 63 -19.47 10.16 23.18
CA PRO A 63 -18.36 11.01 22.79
C PRO A 63 -17.11 10.64 23.59
N LEU A 64 -16.05 10.21 22.89
CA LEU A 64 -14.73 10.01 23.47
C LEU A 64 -14.29 11.26 24.27
N PRO A 65 -13.65 11.11 25.45
CA PRO A 65 -13.21 12.26 26.24
C PRO A 65 -12.26 13.16 25.44
N LEU A 66 -12.52 14.46 25.52
CA LEU A 66 -11.85 15.55 24.83
C LEU A 66 -10.39 15.73 25.32
N THR A 67 -9.44 15.02 24.70
CA THR A 67 -8.09 15.42 24.26
C THR A 67 -7.17 14.19 24.16
N LEU A 68 -7.25 13.46 23.05
CA LEU A 68 -6.28 12.39 22.74
C LEU A 68 -4.87 12.99 22.63
N SER A 69 -3.93 12.42 23.38
CA SER A 69 -2.50 12.68 23.20
C SER A 69 -2.01 12.05 21.90
N LYS A 70 -1.16 12.77 21.17
CA LYS A 70 -0.78 12.42 19.80
C LYS A 70 0.72 12.54 19.60
N ALA A 71 1.35 11.48 19.10
CA ALA A 71 2.76 11.47 18.74
C ALA A 71 2.94 11.32 17.23
N LEU A 72 3.93 12.04 16.69
CA LEU A 72 4.37 11.91 15.31
C LEU A 72 5.79 11.35 15.31
N VAL A 73 5.93 10.09 14.90
CA VAL A 73 7.19 9.35 14.87
C VAL A 73 7.72 9.35 13.45
N LEU A 74 8.88 9.97 13.27
CA LEU A 74 9.51 10.14 11.96
C LEU A 74 10.82 9.38 11.87
N ALA A 75 10.96 8.61 10.79
CA ALA A 75 12.23 8.05 10.39
C ALA A 75 12.94 9.02 9.43
N LYS A 76 14.05 9.59 9.89
CA LYS A 76 14.82 10.63 9.21
C LYS A 76 16.16 10.11 8.70
N ILE A 77 16.48 10.47 7.46
CA ILE A 77 17.87 10.52 6.98
C ILE A 77 18.38 11.96 6.94
N ARG A 78 19.69 12.14 6.89
CA ARG A 78 20.34 13.45 6.98
C ARG A 78 19.80 14.48 5.99
N GLU A 79 19.50 14.05 4.76
CA GLU A 79 19.08 14.93 3.67
C GLU A 79 17.63 15.44 3.80
N GLU A 80 16.82 14.85 4.69
CA GLU A 80 15.42 15.22 4.83
C GLU A 80 15.22 16.46 5.72
N ASN A 81 14.42 17.41 5.22
CA ASN A 81 14.00 18.59 5.97
C ASN A 81 12.75 18.28 6.82
N VAL A 82 12.83 18.56 8.13
CA VAL A 82 11.79 18.33 9.13
C VAL A 82 11.22 19.62 9.75
N SER A 83 11.58 20.80 9.24
CA SER A 83 11.10 22.09 9.78
C SER A 83 9.59 22.28 9.68
N TRP A 84 8.93 21.54 8.79
CA TRP A 84 7.46 21.55 8.63
C TRP A 84 6.70 21.05 9.88
N ILE A 85 7.39 20.36 10.79
CA ILE A 85 6.80 19.83 12.02
C ILE A 85 6.52 20.95 13.02
N ASP A 86 7.23 22.07 12.94
CA ASP A 86 7.04 23.21 13.85
C ASP A 86 5.59 23.72 13.77
N ASP A 87 4.97 23.68 12.58
CA ASP A 87 3.58 24.06 12.34
C ASP A 87 2.54 23.11 12.98
N LEU A 88 2.98 21.91 13.40
CA LEU A 88 2.11 20.89 14.01
C LEU A 88 2.17 20.91 15.54
N GLN A 89 3.09 21.67 16.14
CA GLN A 89 3.20 21.80 17.58
C GLN A 89 2.21 22.86 18.12
N PRO A 90 1.64 22.67 19.32
CA PRO A 90 1.85 21.54 20.24
C PRO A 90 0.90 20.36 19.99
N GLN A 91 0.13 20.36 18.89
CA GLN A 91 -0.92 19.36 18.65
C GLN A 91 -0.36 17.94 18.46
N TRP A 92 0.81 17.82 17.85
CA TRP A 92 1.57 16.58 17.72
C TRP A 92 2.87 16.69 18.48
N ARG A 93 3.16 15.68 19.33
CA ARG A 93 4.46 15.53 19.97
C ARG A 93 5.43 14.84 19.01
N PRO A 94 6.49 15.50 18.52
CA PRO A 94 7.39 14.89 17.56
C PRO A 94 8.41 13.97 18.23
N TYR A 95 8.65 12.82 17.60
CA TYR A 95 9.77 11.93 17.88
C TYR A 95 10.48 11.64 16.56
N ILE A 96 11.62 12.28 16.36
CA ILE A 96 12.36 12.20 15.10
C ILE A 96 13.58 11.33 15.36
N TYR A 97 13.61 10.15 14.74
CA TYR A 97 14.71 9.21 14.84
C TYR A 97 15.58 9.29 13.60
N THR A 98 16.89 9.34 13.78
CA THR A 98 17.86 9.49 12.67
C THR A 98 18.68 8.22 12.46
N ALA A 99 18.79 7.79 11.21
CA ALA A 99 19.66 6.69 10.80
C ALA A 99 21.15 7.08 10.74
N ASP A 100 21.45 8.39 10.74
CA ASP A 100 22.78 8.95 10.47
C ASP A 100 23.43 9.59 11.71
N ASN A 101 22.89 9.33 12.90
CA ASN A 101 23.32 9.91 14.17
C ASN A 101 23.43 11.45 14.12
N GLU A 102 22.51 12.10 13.40
CA GLU A 102 22.43 13.55 13.32
C GLU A 102 22.13 14.15 14.71
N PRO A 103 22.96 15.09 15.22
CA PRO A 103 22.72 15.70 16.54
C PRO A 103 21.37 16.39 16.64
N GLY A 104 20.73 16.30 17.80
CA GLY A 104 19.42 16.90 18.05
C GLY A 104 18.22 15.98 17.75
N TYR A 105 18.47 14.79 17.18
CA TYR A 105 17.45 13.78 16.94
C TYR A 105 17.75 12.48 17.72
N TYR A 106 16.74 11.63 17.89
CA TYR A 106 16.90 10.36 18.60
C TYR A 106 17.72 9.38 17.74
N PRO A 107 18.79 8.77 18.26
CA PRO A 107 19.53 7.77 17.50
C PRO A 107 18.72 6.48 17.39
N VAL A 108 18.98 5.73 16.32
CA VAL A 108 18.61 4.31 16.24
C VAL A 108 19.81 3.43 16.63
N PRO A 109 19.61 2.17 17.06
CA PRO A 109 20.72 1.28 17.41
C PRO A 109 21.70 1.03 16.26
N GLU A 110 21.20 0.92 15.02
CA GLU A 110 21.99 0.72 13.81
C GLU A 110 21.20 1.18 12.58
N ASN A 111 21.87 1.64 11.52
CA ASN A 111 21.24 1.97 10.24
C ASN A 111 20.89 0.69 9.45
N LYS A 112 19.87 -0.04 9.93
CA LYS A 112 19.42 -1.31 9.36
C LYS A 112 17.92 -1.49 9.49
N GLY A 113 17.23 -1.81 8.40
CA GLY A 113 15.77 -1.95 8.36
C GLY A 113 15.01 -0.65 8.07
N ARG A 114 15.68 0.38 7.54
CA ARG A 114 15.11 1.68 7.15
C ARG A 114 14.23 2.26 8.27
N GLU A 115 13.01 2.71 7.95
CA GLU A 115 12.08 3.29 8.92
C GLU A 115 11.63 2.32 10.01
N GLY A 116 11.68 1.00 9.75
CA GLY A 116 11.32 0.00 10.74
C GLY A 116 12.18 0.03 11.98
N MET A 117 13.45 0.41 11.87
CA MET A 117 14.30 0.55 13.06
C MET A 117 13.86 1.71 13.96
N ALA A 118 13.53 2.85 13.36
CA ALA A 118 12.98 3.99 14.09
C ALA A 118 11.67 3.62 14.80
N TYR A 119 10.78 2.93 14.09
CA TYR A 119 9.45 2.60 14.61
C TYR A 119 9.51 1.59 15.75
N LEU A 120 10.29 0.50 15.57
CA LEU A 120 10.51 -0.49 16.62
C LEU A 120 11.21 0.13 17.84
N THR A 121 12.21 1.00 17.62
CA THR A 121 12.89 1.71 18.71
C THR A 121 11.90 2.58 19.50
N HIS A 122 11.06 3.36 18.82
CA HIS A 122 10.04 4.16 19.49
C HIS A 122 9.08 3.32 20.33
N ILE A 123 8.52 2.27 19.74
CA ILE A 123 7.57 1.38 20.40
C ILE A 123 8.22 0.73 21.63
N ILE A 124 9.45 0.23 21.49
CA ILE A 124 10.15 -0.45 22.58
C ILE A 124 10.49 0.51 23.71
N ASP A 125 11.03 1.69 23.40
CA ASP A 125 11.55 2.61 24.42
C ASP A 125 10.45 3.32 25.18
N ASN A 126 9.29 3.55 24.52
CA ASN A 126 8.16 4.27 25.10
C ASN A 126 6.99 3.35 25.43
N TYR A 127 7.16 2.02 25.39
CA TYR A 127 6.07 1.05 25.45
C TYR A 127 5.05 1.32 26.56
N ASP A 128 5.53 1.65 27.76
CA ASP A 128 4.67 1.88 28.93
C ASP A 128 4.03 3.28 28.96
N ASP A 129 4.59 4.24 28.20
CA ASP A 129 4.23 5.68 28.22
C ASP A 129 3.80 6.21 26.82
N LEU A 130 3.38 5.33 25.91
CA LEU A 130 2.91 5.68 24.57
C LEU A 130 1.80 6.75 24.62
N THR A 131 1.65 7.59 23.61
CA THR A 131 0.47 8.49 23.47
C THR A 131 -0.76 7.72 23.00
N ASP A 132 -1.95 8.31 23.10
CA ASP A 132 -3.21 7.61 22.73
C ASP A 132 -3.25 7.24 21.25
N ILE A 133 -2.72 8.12 20.40
CA ILE A 133 -2.54 7.92 18.96
C ILE A 133 -1.08 8.19 18.60
N ILE A 134 -0.52 7.34 17.75
CA ILE A 134 0.83 7.46 17.22
C ILE A 134 0.75 7.35 15.69
N VAL A 135 1.34 8.30 14.99
CA VAL A 135 1.53 8.22 13.53
C VAL A 135 2.99 7.95 13.23
N PHE A 136 3.26 6.92 12.45
CA PHE A 136 4.58 6.55 11.95
C PHE A 136 4.65 6.92 10.47
N MET A 137 5.65 7.72 10.08
CA MET A 137 5.87 8.08 8.68
C MET A 137 7.32 8.44 8.38
N HIS A 138 7.65 8.62 7.10
CA HIS A 138 8.96 9.14 6.68
C HIS A 138 9.07 10.63 7.02
N ALA A 139 10.30 11.13 7.24
CA ALA A 139 10.50 12.46 7.78
C ALA A 139 10.27 13.61 6.79
N SER A 140 10.47 13.40 5.48
CA SER A 140 10.22 14.44 4.49
C SER A 140 8.80 15.02 4.55
N GLY A 141 8.69 16.33 4.44
CA GLY A 141 7.40 17.03 4.29
C GLY A 141 6.67 16.72 2.99
N THR A 142 7.36 16.11 2.02
CA THR A 142 6.79 15.61 0.76
C THR A 142 7.17 14.15 0.56
N GLN A 143 6.17 13.26 0.48
CA GLN A 143 6.35 11.83 0.33
C GLN A 143 5.47 11.27 -0.78
N TRP A 144 6.06 10.45 -1.65
CA TRP A 144 5.33 9.79 -2.75
C TRP A 144 4.32 8.76 -2.24
N HIS A 145 4.52 8.27 -1.02
CA HIS A 145 3.60 7.39 -0.31
C HIS A 145 2.28 8.07 0.07
N ASN A 146 2.26 9.40 0.19
CA ASN A 146 1.05 10.17 0.48
C ASN A 146 0.21 10.29 -0.80
N ASP A 147 -1.06 9.89 -0.70
CA ASP A 147 -2.00 9.91 -1.83
C ASP A 147 -3.34 10.60 -1.50
N VAL A 148 -3.47 11.16 -0.30
CA VAL A 148 -4.64 11.95 0.10
C VAL A 148 -4.33 13.43 -0.09
N GLY A 149 -4.86 14.02 -1.17
CA GLY A 149 -4.65 15.42 -1.53
C GLY A 149 -3.23 15.78 -1.94
N GLY A 150 -2.51 14.82 -2.52
CA GLY A 150 -1.15 14.99 -3.03
C GLY A 150 -0.10 14.37 -2.10
N THR A 151 1.13 14.84 -2.23
CA THR A 151 2.30 14.25 -1.57
C THR A 151 2.67 14.91 -0.24
N ASN A 152 1.96 15.95 0.19
CA ASN A 152 2.30 16.76 1.37
C ASN A 152 1.93 16.06 2.69
N SER A 153 2.93 15.88 3.57
CA SER A 153 2.81 15.18 4.85
C SER A 153 1.93 15.91 5.86
N SER A 154 2.09 17.23 6.00
CA SER A 154 1.25 18.03 6.90
C SER A 154 -0.23 17.98 6.48
N TYR A 155 -0.50 18.12 5.19
CA TYR A 155 -1.86 18.07 4.66
C TYR A 155 -2.52 16.71 4.94
N LEU A 156 -1.81 15.61 4.69
CA LEU A 156 -2.28 14.26 5.01
C LEU A 156 -2.69 14.14 6.49
N LEU A 157 -1.87 14.66 7.42
CA LEU A 157 -2.17 14.64 8.86
C LEU A 157 -3.44 15.45 9.21
N THR A 158 -3.74 16.54 8.49
CA THR A 158 -5.00 17.30 8.70
C THR A 158 -6.25 16.53 8.29
N LYS A 159 -6.11 15.48 7.46
CA LYS A 159 -7.21 14.64 6.98
C LYS A 159 -7.37 13.34 7.77
N LEU A 160 -6.48 13.08 8.72
CA LEU A 160 -6.53 11.87 9.53
C LEU A 160 -7.66 11.96 10.57
N HIS A 161 -8.65 11.09 10.44
CA HIS A 161 -9.73 10.93 11.40
C HIS A 161 -9.27 10.09 12.60
N LEU A 162 -8.93 10.77 13.70
CA LEU A 162 -8.30 10.14 14.86
C LEU A 162 -9.24 9.23 15.65
N ASP A 163 -10.53 9.52 15.64
CA ASP A 163 -11.60 8.67 16.16
C ASP A 163 -11.63 7.31 15.42
N VAL A 164 -11.46 7.33 14.10
CA VAL A 164 -11.36 6.11 13.28
C VAL A 164 -10.09 5.34 13.60
N VAL A 165 -8.94 6.03 13.78
CA VAL A 165 -7.69 5.38 14.20
C VAL A 165 -7.86 4.73 15.57
N LYS A 166 -8.49 5.42 16.54
CA LYS A 166 -8.76 4.87 17.87
C LYS A 166 -9.66 3.64 17.81
N GLN A 167 -10.71 3.68 16.98
CA GLN A 167 -11.68 2.59 16.83
C GLN A 167 -11.08 1.37 16.12
N ARG A 168 -10.37 1.59 15.01
CA ARG A 168 -9.77 0.49 14.22
C ARG A 168 -8.51 -0.04 14.87
N GLY A 169 -7.76 0.80 15.55
CA GLY A 169 -6.50 0.46 16.20
C GLY A 169 -5.28 0.51 15.28
N TYR A 170 -5.43 0.16 13.99
CA TYR A 170 -4.43 0.30 12.94
C TYR A 170 -5.08 0.87 11.67
N THR A 171 -4.44 1.87 11.06
CA THR A 171 -4.87 2.48 9.80
C THR A 171 -3.64 2.80 8.96
N ASN A 172 -3.52 2.22 7.77
CA ASN A 172 -2.50 2.65 6.80
C ASN A 172 -2.85 4.08 6.33
N LEU A 173 -1.84 4.97 6.24
CA LEU A 173 -2.05 6.36 5.81
C LEU A 173 -2.30 6.48 4.30
N ARG A 174 -1.97 5.44 3.55
CA ARG A 174 -2.13 5.35 2.11
C ARG A 174 -3.46 4.69 1.75
N CYS A 175 -4.12 5.22 0.72
CA CYS A 175 -5.36 4.67 0.18
C CYS A 175 -5.15 3.74 -1.04
N GLN A 176 -4.06 3.93 -1.78
CA GLN A 176 -3.74 3.19 -2.98
C GLN A 176 -3.37 1.73 -2.66
N ARG A 177 -4.01 0.81 -3.39
CA ARG A 177 -3.89 -0.64 -3.20
C ARG A 177 -2.60 -1.27 -3.74
N ARG A 178 -1.73 -0.51 -4.40
CA ARG A 178 -0.50 -1.04 -5.01
C ARG A 178 0.75 -0.35 -4.49
N PRO A 179 1.80 -1.08 -4.10
CA PRO A 179 1.90 -2.54 -4.09
C PRO A 179 1.20 -3.14 -2.86
N GLY A 180 1.04 -4.46 -2.85
CA GLY A 180 0.65 -5.24 -1.67
C GLY A 180 -0.76 -5.84 -1.70
N CYS A 181 -1.77 -5.14 -2.23
CA CYS A 181 -3.14 -5.67 -2.30
C CYS A 181 -3.49 -6.25 -3.69
N PRO A 182 -4.37 -7.28 -3.75
CA PRO A 182 -4.92 -7.99 -2.60
C PRO A 182 -3.90 -8.94 -1.96
N ILE A 183 -2.94 -9.47 -2.75
CA ILE A 183 -1.93 -10.43 -2.28
C ILE A 183 -0.54 -9.92 -2.67
N ALA A 184 0.33 -9.81 -1.67
CA ALA A 184 1.75 -9.48 -1.84
C ALA A 184 2.58 -10.76 -2.04
N VAL A 185 2.30 -11.79 -1.23
CA VAL A 185 3.09 -13.02 -1.18
C VAL A 185 2.21 -14.24 -0.93
N ARG A 186 2.57 -15.36 -1.56
CA ARG A 186 2.05 -16.70 -1.26
C ARG A 186 3.20 -17.55 -0.72
N PRO A 187 3.43 -17.60 0.60
CA PRO A 187 4.66 -18.14 1.18
C PRO A 187 4.99 -19.60 0.82
N LEU A 188 3.95 -20.40 0.53
CA LEU A 188 4.07 -21.83 0.23
C LEU A 188 3.99 -22.14 -1.27
N ASP A 189 3.77 -21.13 -2.12
CA ASP A 189 3.66 -21.31 -3.57
C ASP A 189 5.04 -21.61 -4.19
N PRO A 190 5.18 -22.65 -5.03
CA PRO A 190 6.46 -23.01 -5.65
C PRO A 190 7.15 -21.87 -6.42
N GLY A 191 6.39 -20.93 -6.99
CA GLY A 191 6.91 -19.74 -7.66
C GLY A 191 7.56 -18.74 -6.72
N TYR A 192 7.09 -18.65 -5.46
CA TYR A 192 7.72 -17.83 -4.43
C TYR A 192 8.88 -18.57 -3.76
N THR A 193 8.71 -19.85 -3.41
CA THR A 193 9.77 -20.65 -2.78
C THR A 193 10.96 -20.91 -3.70
N SER A 194 10.78 -20.79 -5.03
CA SER A 194 11.84 -20.90 -6.03
C SER A 194 12.29 -19.53 -6.58
N SER A 195 11.82 -18.43 -5.99
CA SER A 195 12.15 -17.08 -6.44
C SER A 195 13.64 -16.77 -6.29
N SER A 196 14.19 -15.97 -7.21
CA SER A 196 15.52 -15.37 -7.04
C SER A 196 15.54 -14.30 -5.94
N ASN A 197 14.38 -13.74 -5.58
CA ASN A 197 14.25 -12.81 -4.47
C ASN A 197 14.38 -13.55 -3.14
N ILE A 198 15.41 -13.21 -2.36
CA ILE A 198 15.74 -13.87 -1.10
C ILE A 198 14.61 -13.80 -0.07
N VAL A 199 13.83 -12.71 -0.04
CA VAL A 199 12.70 -12.55 0.88
C VAL A 199 11.60 -13.54 0.54
N TYR A 200 11.22 -13.64 -0.73
CA TYR A 200 10.18 -14.57 -1.17
C TYR A 200 10.61 -16.02 -1.00
N ARG A 201 11.84 -16.36 -1.37
CA ARG A 201 12.39 -17.71 -1.22
C ARG A 201 12.42 -18.17 0.23
N ASN A 202 12.80 -17.27 1.14
CA ASN A 202 13.00 -17.59 2.56
C ASN A 202 11.82 -17.09 3.44
N PHE A 203 10.67 -16.77 2.86
CA PHE A 203 9.61 -16.03 3.55
C PHE A 203 9.08 -16.78 4.78
N THR A 204 8.86 -18.08 4.68
CA THR A 204 8.38 -18.92 5.80
C THR A 204 9.34 -18.88 6.98
N THR A 205 10.65 -18.97 6.74
CA THR A 205 11.68 -18.84 7.77
C THR A 205 11.69 -17.45 8.40
N ILE A 206 11.59 -16.39 7.58
CA ILE A 206 11.53 -15.01 8.07
C ILE A 206 10.30 -14.81 8.97
N TYR A 207 9.13 -15.27 8.51
CA TYR A 207 7.88 -15.14 9.25
C TYR A 207 7.90 -15.88 10.59
N THR A 208 8.36 -17.14 10.58
CA THR A 208 8.45 -17.97 11.79
C THR A 208 9.41 -17.39 12.82
N GLN A 209 10.53 -16.78 12.38
CA GLN A 209 11.47 -16.09 13.27
C GLN A 209 10.90 -14.79 13.85
N LEU A 210 10.29 -13.93 13.02
CA LEU A 210 9.70 -12.66 13.47
C LEU A 210 8.59 -12.88 14.50
N PHE A 211 7.66 -13.78 14.19
CA PHE A 211 6.46 -14.01 15.00
C PHE A 211 6.61 -15.14 16.02
N ASN A 212 7.77 -15.81 16.09
CA ASN A 212 8.04 -16.96 16.96
C ASN A 212 6.91 -18.01 16.87
N THR A 213 6.67 -18.49 15.66
CA THR A 213 5.52 -19.31 15.30
C THR A 213 5.95 -20.53 14.48
N SER A 214 5.10 -21.53 14.34
CA SER A 214 5.40 -22.72 13.54
C SER A 214 5.10 -22.53 12.06
N LEU A 215 5.60 -23.43 11.20
CA LEU A 215 5.38 -23.37 9.75
C LEU A 215 3.88 -23.50 9.41
N GLU A 216 3.14 -24.30 10.18
CA GLU A 216 1.70 -24.53 10.01
C GLU A 216 0.87 -23.27 10.27
N GLN A 217 1.42 -22.30 11.00
CA GLN A 217 0.78 -21.04 11.33
C GLN A 217 1.11 -19.93 10.32
N VAL A 218 1.97 -20.20 9.33
CA VAL A 218 2.25 -19.24 8.25
C VAL A 218 1.02 -19.15 7.33
N PRO A 219 0.46 -17.94 7.11
CA PRO A 219 -0.69 -17.79 6.22
C PRO A 219 -0.37 -18.20 4.78
N ALA A 220 -1.35 -18.81 4.10
CA ALA A 220 -1.20 -19.22 2.69
C ALA A 220 -1.05 -18.02 1.74
N GLU A 221 -1.70 -16.90 2.07
CA GLU A 221 -1.61 -15.64 1.35
C GLU A 221 -1.44 -14.50 2.36
N ILE A 222 -0.58 -13.55 2.04
CA ILE A 222 -0.43 -12.32 2.79
C ILE A 222 -0.54 -11.15 1.83
N GLY A 223 -1.32 -10.14 2.20
CA GLY A 223 -1.46 -8.92 1.45
C GLY A 223 -2.14 -7.81 2.24
N GLY A 224 -1.62 -6.61 2.08
CA GLY A 224 -2.12 -5.42 2.71
C GLY A 224 -1.55 -4.21 2.01
N ILE A 225 -2.08 -3.03 2.29
CA ILE A 225 -1.53 -1.80 1.73
C ILE A 225 -0.07 -1.68 2.21
N CYS A 226 0.86 -1.62 1.25
CA CYS A 226 2.29 -1.58 1.52
C CYS A 226 2.72 -0.34 2.31
N CYS A 227 3.93 -0.48 2.83
CA CYS A 227 4.97 0.55 2.97
C CYS A 227 5.02 1.09 4.39
N GLY A 228 5.78 2.15 4.63
CA GLY A 228 6.16 2.55 5.99
C GLY A 228 5.26 3.57 6.68
N GLN A 229 4.01 3.82 6.25
CA GLN A 229 3.21 4.91 6.84
C GLN A 229 1.84 4.48 7.37
N PHE A 230 1.65 4.58 8.68
CA PHE A 230 0.43 4.13 9.35
C PHE A 230 0.19 4.90 10.67
N ALA A 231 -1.06 4.88 11.12
CA ALA A 231 -1.50 5.40 12.40
C ALA A 231 -1.97 4.25 13.30
N LEU A 232 -1.65 4.34 14.58
CA LEU A 232 -1.94 3.33 15.59
C LEU A 232 -2.57 3.95 16.83
N SER A 233 -3.46 3.20 17.46
CA SER A 233 -3.85 3.44 18.85
C SER A 233 -2.83 2.82 19.81
N ARG A 234 -2.67 3.42 21.00
CA ARG A 234 -1.90 2.82 22.10
C ARG A 234 -2.32 1.38 22.37
N GLU A 235 -3.62 1.15 22.47
CA GLU A 235 -4.21 -0.13 22.83
C GLU A 235 -3.84 -1.20 21.81
N ARG A 236 -3.80 -0.84 20.52
CA ARG A 236 -3.38 -1.77 19.47
C ARG A 236 -1.93 -2.21 19.62
N ILE A 237 -1.03 -1.29 19.98
CA ILE A 237 0.38 -1.61 20.22
C ILE A 237 0.50 -2.54 21.45
N HIS A 238 -0.27 -2.27 22.51
CA HIS A 238 -0.26 -3.09 23.74
C HIS A 238 -0.84 -4.49 23.58
N GLN A 239 -1.62 -4.77 22.53
CA GLN A 239 -2.09 -6.13 22.24
C GLN A 239 -0.94 -7.09 21.91
N ARG A 240 0.21 -6.58 21.46
CA ARG A 240 1.43 -7.36 21.30
C ARG A 240 2.41 -7.04 22.44
N PRO A 241 2.89 -8.02 23.22
CA PRO A 241 3.84 -7.79 24.30
C PRO A 241 5.16 -7.12 23.83
N ARG A 242 5.74 -6.28 24.69
CA ARG A 242 6.99 -5.53 24.42
C ARG A 242 8.13 -6.43 23.92
N ASN A 243 8.30 -7.60 24.52
CA ASN A 243 9.37 -8.54 24.16
C ASN A 243 9.26 -9.08 22.73
N GLU A 244 8.06 -9.08 22.13
CA GLU A 244 7.89 -9.46 20.74
C GLU A 244 8.40 -8.39 19.77
N TYR A 245 8.17 -7.11 20.08
CA TYR A 245 8.78 -6.01 19.33
C TYR A 245 10.30 -6.03 19.45
N VAL A 246 10.83 -6.32 20.65
CA VAL A 246 12.27 -6.53 20.88
C VAL A 246 12.80 -7.65 19.99
N ARG A 247 12.13 -8.82 19.96
CA ARG A 247 12.51 -9.93 19.07
C ARG A 247 12.54 -9.52 17.59
N MET A 248 11.55 -8.77 17.12
CA MET A 248 11.52 -8.28 15.74
C MET A 248 12.71 -7.36 15.44
N ARG A 249 13.06 -6.46 16.37
CA ARG A 249 14.25 -5.61 16.25
C ARG A 249 15.54 -6.41 16.29
N ASP A 250 15.64 -7.40 17.18
CA ASP A 250 16.83 -8.25 17.29
C ASP A 250 17.01 -9.12 16.04
N TRP A 251 15.93 -9.61 15.44
CA TRP A 251 15.96 -10.26 14.13
C TRP A 251 16.49 -9.30 13.05
N ALA A 252 15.97 -8.07 13.02
CA ALA A 252 16.39 -7.05 12.05
C ALA A 252 17.89 -6.74 12.15
N LEU A 253 18.44 -6.70 13.37
CA LEU A 253 19.85 -6.45 13.63
C LEU A 253 20.73 -7.67 13.33
N SER A 254 20.30 -8.87 13.72
CA SER A 254 21.13 -10.09 13.64
C SER A 254 21.13 -10.78 12.27
N THR A 255 20.10 -10.57 11.45
CA THR A 255 20.01 -11.20 10.13
C THR A 255 21.15 -10.77 9.19
N SER A 256 21.55 -11.63 8.26
CA SER A 256 22.55 -11.28 7.23
C SER A 256 21.96 -10.47 6.06
N LEU A 257 20.66 -10.18 6.07
CA LEU A 257 19.99 -9.36 5.06
C LEU A 257 20.45 -7.89 5.18
N ASP A 258 20.54 -7.21 4.05
CA ASP A 258 20.93 -5.80 4.01
C ASP A 258 19.82 -4.86 4.53
N ASN A 259 20.18 -3.59 4.75
CA ASN A 259 19.29 -2.55 5.27
C ASN A 259 17.97 -2.45 4.47
N PHE A 260 18.06 -2.46 3.14
CA PHE A 260 16.90 -2.32 2.26
C PHE A 260 15.97 -3.52 2.37
N THR A 261 16.54 -4.73 2.32
CA THR A 261 15.81 -5.99 2.35
C THR A 261 15.08 -6.19 3.67
N VAL A 262 15.71 -5.86 4.79
CA VAL A 262 15.06 -5.86 6.11
C VAL A 262 13.89 -4.86 6.13
N GLY A 263 14.08 -3.65 5.58
CA GLY A 263 13.02 -2.65 5.47
C GLY A 263 11.83 -3.17 4.65
N SER A 264 12.07 -3.77 3.49
CA SER A 264 11.01 -4.35 2.64
C SER A 264 10.22 -5.47 3.32
N VAL A 265 10.87 -6.26 4.20
CA VAL A 265 10.16 -7.27 5.00
C VAL A 265 9.15 -6.60 5.93
N PHE A 266 9.56 -5.56 6.66
CA PHE A 266 8.66 -4.83 7.56
C PHE A 266 7.57 -4.06 6.80
N GLU A 267 7.89 -3.37 5.71
CA GLU A 267 6.91 -2.68 4.85
C GLU A 267 5.78 -3.60 4.36
N MET A 268 6.09 -4.89 4.13
CA MET A 268 5.11 -5.90 3.77
C MET A 268 4.32 -6.43 4.98
N LEU A 269 4.90 -6.41 6.19
CA LEU A 269 4.37 -7.10 7.36
C LEU A 269 3.82 -6.18 8.46
N TRP A 270 3.83 -4.85 8.31
CA TRP A 270 3.33 -3.95 9.37
C TRP A 270 1.91 -4.29 9.82
N HIS A 271 1.00 -4.56 8.90
CA HIS A 271 -0.36 -4.99 9.22
C HIS A 271 -0.36 -6.26 10.10
N MET A 272 0.50 -7.25 9.81
CA MET A 272 0.68 -8.45 10.63
C MET A 272 1.34 -8.17 11.99
N VAL A 273 2.33 -7.28 12.03
CA VAL A 273 2.96 -6.81 13.28
C VAL A 273 1.89 -6.23 14.20
N PHE A 274 0.93 -5.49 13.65
CA PHE A 274 -0.18 -4.91 14.39
C PHE A 274 -1.46 -5.75 14.33
N LEU A 275 -1.36 -7.07 14.15
CA LEU A 275 -2.47 -8.03 14.36
C LEU A 275 -3.69 -7.84 13.44
N GLU A 276 -3.51 -7.23 12.27
CA GLU A 276 -4.50 -7.31 11.20
C GLU A 276 -4.56 -8.71 10.59
N GLY A 277 -5.63 -8.99 9.84
CA GLY A 277 -5.76 -10.25 9.12
C GLY A 277 -4.67 -10.43 8.05
N PRO A 278 -4.34 -11.68 7.67
CA PRO A 278 -3.33 -11.94 6.63
C PRO A 278 -3.59 -11.24 5.31
N VAL A 279 -4.87 -11.03 4.97
CA VAL A 279 -5.29 -10.21 3.85
C VAL A 279 -6.17 -9.09 4.41
N SER A 280 -5.67 -7.85 4.38
CA SER A 280 -6.28 -6.66 4.99
C SER A 280 -6.58 -5.56 3.98
#